data_AF-A0A8H6C0F1-F1
#
_entry.id   AF-A0A8H6C0F1-F1
#
_cell.length_a   1.000
_cell.length_b   1.000
_cell.length_c   1.000
_cell.angle_alpha   90.00
_cell.angle_beta   90.00
_cell.angle_gamma   90.00
#
_symmetry.space_group_name_H-M   'P 1'
#
loop_
_entity.id
_entity.type
_entity.pdbx_description
1 polymer ?
#
loop_
_entity_poly.entity_id
_entity_poly.type
_entity_poly.pdbx_seq_one_letter_code
_entity_poly.pdbx_strand_id
1 'polypeptide(L)'
;MDSNVWASSNILKNSVISLNGNLNMSRKMGQSRPVKLVHHVPLALSINNTTRSDDFIGGQDLEITAMTPVPSSESLNSQLVKRKSSPKSNNSLNVHPGFTYSKFSKKLGAELDEMFLHTSHSKFYVSLNNLAVAPCVNGKSNIYRRSDLDQSVRLIPHKDSPFFKDPKVKQDAGYYTSLGVGHAIKFFARYIGEDNMIGIALWENTQGRTGLTGDVVVQPYSGSENNAVKDYIQRRVRWLRVRKYMVLLATLIEPTTESIICGIYGTYAISTVFFGTWFNKYWFVMHMLIWMLTDYVQYHTLINHTLDVKNITYLPNWLNEELLALPIWIIAMIGHEIDWRGRPFRIKKDLTAEEM
;
A
#
# COMPACT_ATOMS: atom_id res chain seq x y z
N MET A 1 -6.00 -7.55 -11.95
CA MET A 1 -5.70 -6.32 -11.18
C MET A 1 -6.53 -6.38 -9.91
N ASP A 2 -6.02 -5.82 -8.80
CA ASP A 2 -6.89 -5.50 -7.66
C ASP A 2 -7.86 -4.40 -8.11
N SER A 3 -9.17 -4.59 -7.91
CA SER A 3 -10.22 -3.70 -8.44
C SER A 3 -10.37 -2.39 -7.66
N ASN A 4 -9.48 -2.14 -6.69
CA ASN A 4 -9.49 -1.00 -5.78
C ASN A 4 -8.44 0.08 -6.10
N VAL A 5 -7.76 0.01 -7.25
CA VAL A 5 -6.79 1.02 -7.71
C VAL A 5 -7.12 1.59 -9.07
N TRP A 6 -6.80 2.87 -9.24
CA TRP A 6 -6.70 3.55 -10.53
C TRP A 6 -5.31 3.36 -11.12
N ALA A 7 -5.22 3.31 -12.44
CA ALA A 7 -3.99 3.03 -13.17
C ALA A 7 -4.03 3.67 -14.57
N SER A 8 -2.85 3.88 -15.18
CA SER A 8 -2.76 4.39 -16.55
C SER A 8 -3.37 3.40 -17.55
N SER A 9 -3.98 3.88 -18.64
CA SER A 9 -4.53 3.01 -19.70
C SER A 9 -3.48 2.13 -20.37
N ASN A 10 -2.21 2.56 -20.36
CA ASN A 10 -1.08 1.83 -20.91
C ASN A 10 -0.44 0.83 -19.93
N ILE A 11 -0.83 0.81 -18.65
CA ILE A 11 -0.13 0.04 -17.61
C ILE A 11 0.01 -1.45 -17.95
N LEU A 12 -1.04 -2.07 -18.51
CA LEU A 12 -1.04 -3.49 -18.87
C LEU A 12 -0.06 -3.76 -20.02
N LYS A 13 -0.05 -2.89 -21.04
CA LYS A 13 0.89 -2.95 -22.17
C LYS A 13 2.33 -2.81 -21.68
N ASN A 14 2.60 -1.79 -20.86
CA ASN A 14 3.93 -1.54 -20.28
C ASN A 14 4.39 -2.70 -19.39
N SER A 15 3.47 -3.31 -18.64
CA SER A 15 3.75 -4.46 -17.78
C SER A 15 4.09 -5.72 -18.59
N VAL A 16 3.34 -6.00 -19.65
CA VAL A 16 3.61 -7.13 -20.57
C VAL A 16 4.93 -6.93 -21.31
N ILE A 17 5.22 -5.71 -21.78
CA ILE A 17 6.52 -5.36 -22.38
C ILE A 17 7.66 -5.60 -21.38
N SER A 18 7.50 -5.16 -20.12
CA SER A 18 8.55 -5.31 -19.09
C SER A 18 8.78 -6.77 -18.70
N LEU A 19 7.70 -7.55 -18.55
CA LEU A 19 7.74 -8.96 -18.20
C LEU A 19 8.34 -9.84 -19.32
N ASN A 20 8.11 -9.49 -20.60
CA ASN A 20 8.67 -10.23 -21.74
C ASN A 20 10.06 -9.72 -22.16
N GLY A 21 10.34 -8.43 -22.01
CA GLY A 21 11.63 -7.81 -22.34
C GLY A 21 12.71 -7.98 -21.26
N ASN A 22 12.37 -8.57 -20.12
CA ASN A 22 13.22 -8.65 -18.92
C ASN A 22 13.65 -7.25 -18.42
N LEU A 23 12.69 -6.35 -18.20
CA LEU A 23 12.94 -4.94 -17.89
C LEU A 23 12.60 -4.57 -16.43
N ASN A 24 13.40 -3.69 -15.84
CA ASN A 24 13.08 -2.94 -14.62
C ASN A 24 13.27 -1.44 -14.90
N MET A 25 12.23 -0.62 -14.76
CA MET A 25 12.23 0.81 -15.13
C MET A 25 12.81 1.03 -16.55
N SER A 26 12.30 0.26 -17.53
CA SER A 26 12.77 0.20 -18.92
C SER A 26 14.23 -0.24 -19.14
N ARG A 27 15.02 -0.49 -18.08
CA ARG A 27 16.38 -1.03 -18.17
C ARG A 27 16.34 -2.55 -18.31
N LYS A 28 17.01 -3.08 -19.34
CA LYS A 28 17.15 -4.54 -19.53
C LYS A 28 18.01 -5.15 -18.43
N MET A 29 17.48 -6.20 -17.80
CA MET A 29 18.16 -6.94 -16.74
C MET A 29 19.05 -8.06 -17.30
N GLY A 30 20.02 -8.48 -16.49
CA GLY A 30 20.86 -9.64 -16.79
C GLY A 30 20.07 -10.97 -16.82
N GLN A 31 20.69 -12.00 -17.39
CA GLN A 31 20.05 -13.32 -17.55
C GLN A 31 20.09 -14.19 -16.28
N SER A 32 20.91 -13.83 -15.28
CA SER A 32 21.07 -14.61 -14.04
C SER A 32 19.79 -14.70 -13.21
N ARG A 33 18.97 -13.64 -13.20
CA ARG A 33 17.66 -13.59 -12.57
C ARG A 33 16.68 -12.78 -13.43
N PRO A 34 15.86 -13.42 -14.28
CA PRO A 34 14.91 -12.73 -15.14
C PRO A 34 13.70 -12.20 -14.35
N VAL A 35 13.11 -11.11 -14.84
CA VAL A 35 11.86 -10.55 -14.32
C VAL A 35 10.73 -11.55 -14.57
N LYS A 36 10.13 -12.03 -13.48
CA LYS A 36 9.00 -12.98 -13.48
C LYS A 36 7.73 -12.43 -12.82
N LEU A 37 7.86 -11.32 -12.11
CA LEU A 37 6.74 -10.55 -11.56
C LEU A 37 6.98 -9.08 -11.89
N VAL A 38 5.99 -8.44 -12.52
CA VAL A 38 5.97 -6.98 -12.70
C VAL A 38 4.88 -6.39 -11.82
N HIS A 39 5.20 -5.26 -11.20
CA HIS A 39 4.43 -4.60 -10.16
C HIS A 39 4.68 -3.09 -10.19
N HIS A 40 3.94 -2.35 -9.38
CA HIS A 40 3.88 -0.90 -9.46
C HIS A 40 4.09 -0.25 -8.08
N VAL A 41 4.51 1.01 -8.07
CA VAL A 41 4.54 1.82 -6.85
C VAL A 41 3.09 2.15 -6.46
N PRO A 42 2.64 1.78 -5.25
CA PRO A 42 1.31 2.10 -4.79
C PRO A 42 1.31 3.49 -4.16
N LEU A 43 0.49 4.38 -4.71
CA LEU A 43 0.16 5.68 -4.14
C LEU A 43 -1.27 5.63 -3.60
N ALA A 44 -1.67 6.66 -2.89
CA ALA A 44 -3.01 6.81 -2.33
C ALA A 44 -3.52 8.22 -2.54
N LEU A 45 -4.82 8.38 -2.77
CA LEU A 45 -5.42 9.70 -2.92
C LEU A 45 -6.63 9.87 -2.00
N SER A 46 -6.62 10.95 -1.23
CA SER A 46 -7.63 11.29 -0.24
C SER A 46 -8.75 12.13 -0.85
N ILE A 47 -9.86 11.48 -1.22
CA ILE A 47 -10.94 12.07 -2.04
C ILE A 47 -11.96 12.81 -1.17
N ASN A 48 -12.35 14.02 -1.61
CA ASN A 48 -13.48 14.77 -1.09
C ASN A 48 -14.77 14.38 -1.83
N ASN A 49 -15.79 13.89 -1.11
CA ASN A 49 -17.12 13.63 -1.67
C ASN A 49 -17.96 14.92 -1.88
N THR A 50 -17.45 16.10 -1.54
CA THR A 50 -18.21 17.35 -1.47
C THR A 50 -18.47 18.05 -2.81
N THR A 51 -17.90 17.59 -3.93
CA THR A 51 -18.11 18.20 -5.25
C THR A 51 -19.37 17.73 -5.98
N ARG A 52 -20.25 16.93 -5.34
CA ARG A 52 -21.45 16.36 -5.98
C ARG A 52 -22.78 17.03 -5.61
N SER A 53 -22.78 18.13 -4.86
CA SER A 53 -24.03 18.80 -4.42
C SER A 53 -24.23 20.24 -4.87
N ASP A 54 -23.16 21.03 -5.10
CA ASP A 54 -23.29 22.49 -5.13
C ASP A 54 -23.01 23.17 -6.50
N ASP A 55 -22.36 22.48 -7.45
CA ASP A 55 -21.92 23.05 -8.76
C ASP A 55 -22.66 22.48 -9.99
N PHE A 56 -24.00 22.36 -9.94
CA PHE A 56 -24.81 22.05 -11.14
C PHE A 56 -26.09 22.91 -11.25
N ILE A 57 -25.90 24.19 -11.60
CA ILE A 57 -26.89 24.97 -12.36
C ILE A 57 -26.20 25.43 -13.65
N GLY A 58 -26.67 24.92 -14.79
CA GLY A 58 -26.09 25.17 -16.12
C GLY A 58 -25.45 23.90 -16.68
N GLY A 59 -26.12 23.28 -17.65
CA GLY A 59 -25.70 21.98 -18.18
C GLY A 59 -24.69 22.08 -19.32
N GLN A 60 -23.73 21.16 -19.32
CA GLN A 60 -23.32 20.47 -20.55
C GLN A 60 -22.80 19.08 -20.18
N ASP A 61 -23.14 18.08 -21.00
CA ASP A 61 -23.04 16.67 -20.61
C ASP A 61 -21.59 16.18 -20.55
N LEU A 62 -21.20 15.68 -19.38
CA LEU A 62 -20.00 14.88 -19.17
C LEU A 62 -20.42 13.55 -18.54
N GLU A 63 -20.80 12.60 -19.39
CA GLU A 63 -21.05 11.22 -18.98
C GLU A 63 -19.76 10.58 -18.43
N ILE A 64 -19.59 10.65 -17.11
CA ILE A 64 -18.69 9.72 -16.41
C ILE A 64 -19.40 8.37 -16.37
N THR A 65 -19.27 7.59 -17.45
CA THR A 65 -19.82 6.23 -17.56
C THR A 65 -19.10 5.31 -16.58
N ALA A 66 -19.57 5.28 -15.33
CA ALA A 66 -19.20 4.26 -14.37
C ALA A 66 -19.78 2.93 -14.84
N MET A 67 -18.99 2.17 -15.62
CA MET A 67 -19.35 0.83 -16.11
C MET A 67 -19.39 -0.15 -14.94
N THR A 68 -20.55 -0.22 -14.28
CA THR A 68 -20.90 -1.35 -13.42
C THR A 68 -21.14 -2.60 -14.28
N PRO A 69 -20.71 -3.80 -13.86
CA PRO A 69 -21.03 -5.03 -14.58
C PRO A 69 -22.53 -5.31 -14.45
N VAL A 70 -23.23 -5.41 -15.58
CA VAL A 70 -24.62 -5.85 -15.62
C VAL A 70 -24.66 -7.38 -15.50
N PRO A 71 -25.33 -7.98 -14.50
CA PRO A 71 -25.61 -9.41 -14.48
C PRO A 71 -26.68 -9.73 -15.52
N SER A 72 -26.43 -10.74 -16.36
CA SER A 72 -27.40 -11.22 -17.34
C SER A 72 -28.56 -11.95 -16.65
N SER A 73 -29.76 -11.37 -16.78
CA SER A 73 -31.09 -12.00 -16.79
C SER A 73 -31.34 -13.28 -15.98
N GLU A 74 -32.23 -13.20 -14.98
CA GLU A 74 -33.45 -14.02 -15.00
C GLU A 74 -34.58 -13.35 -14.18
N SER A 75 -35.84 -13.62 -14.55
CA SER A 75 -37.01 -12.85 -14.13
C SER A 75 -37.83 -13.53 -13.04
N LEU A 76 -38.26 -12.80 -12.00
CA LEU A 76 -39.48 -13.12 -11.24
C LEU A 76 -40.04 -11.91 -10.47
N ASN A 77 -41.37 -11.85 -10.38
CA ASN A 77 -42.15 -10.72 -9.85
C ASN A 77 -42.19 -10.67 -8.31
N SER A 78 -42.18 -9.46 -7.72
CA SER A 78 -43.16 -9.09 -6.66
C SER A 78 -43.12 -7.59 -6.27
N GLN A 79 -44.14 -6.85 -6.73
CA GLN A 79 -44.98 -5.89 -6.01
C GLN A 79 -44.45 -5.03 -4.82
N LEU A 80 -44.67 -3.70 -4.98
CA LEU A 80 -45.27 -2.76 -4.01
C LEU A 80 -44.68 -2.59 -2.59
N VAL A 81 -44.19 -1.37 -2.28
CA VAL A 81 -44.83 -0.44 -1.30
C VAL A 81 -44.45 1.02 -1.65
N LYS A 82 -45.44 1.93 -1.67
CA LYS A 82 -45.25 3.40 -1.71
C LYS A 82 -45.31 4.00 -0.29
N ARG A 83 -44.41 4.94 0.04
CA ARG A 83 -44.67 5.98 1.07
C ARG A 83 -43.80 7.22 0.81
N LYS A 84 -44.33 8.21 0.08
CA LYS A 84 -44.94 9.47 0.57
C LYS A 84 -43.94 10.42 1.27
N SER A 85 -43.63 11.50 0.58
CA SER A 85 -42.87 12.67 1.03
C SER A 85 -43.69 13.61 1.94
N SER A 86 -43.02 14.41 2.75
CA SER A 86 -43.57 15.53 3.54
C SER A 86 -42.55 16.68 3.62
N PRO A 87 -42.98 17.94 3.86
CA PRO A 87 -42.36 19.09 3.19
C PRO A 87 -41.25 19.82 3.97
N LYS A 88 -40.55 20.68 3.22
CA LYS A 88 -39.47 21.56 3.69
C LYS A 88 -39.94 22.56 4.76
N SER A 89 -39.11 22.77 5.78
CA SER A 89 -39.16 23.93 6.67
C SER A 89 -37.97 24.84 6.34
N ASN A 90 -38.25 26.09 5.97
CA ASN A 90 -37.21 27.11 5.83
C ASN A 90 -36.96 27.72 7.21
N ASN A 91 -35.73 27.61 7.72
CA ASN A 91 -35.24 28.46 8.80
C ASN A 91 -33.87 29.02 8.42
N SER A 92 -33.85 30.32 8.12
CA SER A 92 -32.65 31.11 7.93
C SER A 92 -31.97 31.36 9.28
N LEU A 93 -30.77 30.79 9.48
CA LEU A 93 -29.85 31.27 10.51
C LEU A 93 -28.60 31.83 9.86
N ASN A 94 -28.34 33.12 10.09
CA ASN A 94 -27.05 33.74 9.80
C ASN A 94 -25.99 33.13 10.72
N VAL A 95 -24.92 32.57 10.14
CA VAL A 95 -23.76 32.09 10.89
C VAL A 95 -22.51 32.77 10.36
N HIS A 96 -21.83 33.53 11.21
CA HIS A 96 -20.56 34.18 10.91
C HIS A 96 -19.46 33.13 10.58
N PRO A 97 -18.46 33.47 9.75
CA PRO A 97 -17.39 32.54 9.38
C PRO A 97 -16.37 32.35 10.53
N GLY A 98 -16.76 31.58 11.54
CA GLY A 98 -15.83 31.07 12.56
C GLY A 98 -14.95 29.97 11.98
N PHE A 99 -13.64 30.18 11.95
CA PHE A 99 -12.63 29.25 11.42
C PHE A 99 -12.76 27.86 12.07
N THR A 100 -13.37 26.89 11.37
CA THR A 100 -13.89 25.69 12.01
C THR A 100 -12.89 24.52 11.99
N TYR A 101 -12.11 24.39 13.08
CA TYR A 101 -11.20 23.25 13.31
C TYR A 101 -11.85 21.86 13.12
N SER A 102 -13.18 21.76 13.26
CA SER A 102 -13.97 20.54 13.06
C SER A 102 -13.82 19.88 11.67
N LYS A 103 -13.59 20.65 10.60
CA LYS A 103 -13.45 20.07 9.24
C LYS A 103 -12.10 19.35 9.03
N PHE A 104 -11.04 19.79 9.69
CA PHE A 104 -9.69 19.22 9.53
C PHE A 104 -9.61 17.77 10.06
N SER A 105 -10.27 17.48 11.20
CA SER A 105 -10.18 16.18 11.86
C SER A 105 -10.86 15.02 11.10
N LYS A 106 -11.89 15.30 10.28
CA LYS A 106 -12.74 14.26 9.67
C LYS A 106 -12.13 13.50 8.48
N LYS A 107 -11.06 14.04 7.88
CA LYS A 107 -10.37 13.46 6.71
C LYS A 107 -8.93 13.05 6.99
N LEU A 108 -8.36 13.50 8.12
CA LEU A 108 -6.94 13.38 8.45
C LEU A 108 -6.41 11.94 8.35
N GLY A 109 -7.20 10.91 8.67
CA GLY A 109 -6.78 9.52 8.49
C GLY A 109 -6.38 9.19 7.04
N ALA A 110 -7.20 9.58 6.06
CA ALA A 110 -6.92 9.32 4.64
C ALA A 110 -5.82 10.24 4.07
N GLU A 111 -5.65 11.45 4.62
CA GLU A 111 -4.53 12.33 4.25
C GLU A 111 -3.18 11.83 4.81
N LEU A 112 -3.17 11.16 5.96
CA LEU A 112 -1.99 10.48 6.49
C LEU A 112 -1.60 9.24 5.67
N ASP A 113 -2.57 8.49 5.12
CA ASP A 113 -2.28 7.43 4.15
C ASP A 113 -1.67 7.97 2.86
N GLU A 114 -2.24 9.05 2.31
CA GLU A 114 -1.72 9.74 1.15
C GLU A 114 -0.29 10.23 1.39
N MET A 115 -0.04 10.90 2.52
CA MET A 115 1.28 11.35 2.93
C MET A 115 2.26 10.17 3.00
N PHE A 116 1.99 9.18 3.84
CA PHE A 116 2.84 8.00 4.03
C PHE A 116 3.16 7.27 2.71
N LEU A 117 2.16 7.11 1.83
CA LEU A 117 2.35 6.42 0.55
C LEU A 117 3.13 7.25 -0.48
N HIS A 118 3.11 8.58 -0.37
CA HIS A 118 3.90 9.49 -1.21
C HIS A 118 5.31 9.78 -0.66
N THR A 119 5.56 9.68 0.66
CA THR A 119 6.86 9.93 1.29
C THR A 119 7.60 8.63 1.64
N SER A 120 7.51 8.14 2.88
CA SER A 120 8.36 7.04 3.37
C SER A 120 8.12 5.73 2.63
N HIS A 121 6.87 5.38 2.30
CA HIS A 121 6.60 4.13 1.60
C HIS A 121 7.24 4.07 0.21
N SER A 122 6.96 5.04 -0.66
CA SER A 122 7.43 5.05 -2.05
C SER A 122 8.97 5.10 -2.10
N LYS A 123 9.58 5.91 -1.23
CA LYS A 123 11.04 6.02 -1.02
C LYS A 123 11.68 4.66 -0.75
N PHE A 124 11.23 3.93 0.28
CA PHE A 124 11.77 2.62 0.62
C PHE A 124 11.38 1.53 -0.39
N TYR A 125 10.15 1.54 -0.88
CA TYR A 125 9.64 0.55 -1.83
C TYR A 125 10.41 0.56 -3.16
N VAL A 126 10.68 1.76 -3.72
CA VAL A 126 11.52 1.91 -4.91
C VAL A 126 12.98 1.54 -4.62
N SER A 127 13.53 1.99 -3.49
CA SER A 127 14.92 1.71 -3.11
C SER A 127 15.20 0.22 -2.94
N LEU A 128 14.33 -0.51 -2.23
CA LEU A 128 14.46 -1.94 -1.98
C LEU A 128 14.34 -2.77 -3.26
N ASN A 129 13.41 -2.43 -4.15
CA ASN A 129 13.26 -3.12 -5.44
C ASN A 129 14.40 -2.83 -6.43
N ASN A 130 14.98 -1.62 -6.37
CA ASN A 130 16.17 -1.30 -7.16
C ASN A 130 17.43 -2.00 -6.64
N LEU A 131 17.61 -2.09 -5.31
CA LEU A 131 18.71 -2.84 -4.70
C LEU A 131 18.56 -4.36 -4.92
N ALA A 132 17.32 -4.87 -4.94
CA ALA A 132 16.98 -6.25 -5.29
C ALA A 132 17.72 -7.31 -4.45
N VAL A 133 17.73 -7.14 -3.12
CA VAL A 133 18.20 -8.16 -2.16
C VAL A 133 17.13 -9.25 -1.93
N ALA A 134 15.87 -8.84 -1.94
CA ALA A 134 14.69 -9.65 -1.72
C ALA A 134 13.53 -9.07 -2.57
N PRO A 135 12.47 -9.84 -2.86
CA PRO A 135 11.30 -9.30 -3.52
C PRO A 135 10.55 -8.39 -2.54
N CYS A 136 10.17 -7.19 -2.97
CA CYS A 136 9.37 -6.26 -2.18
C CYS A 136 8.10 -5.92 -2.97
N VAL A 137 7.08 -6.76 -2.84
CA VAL A 137 5.83 -6.70 -3.60
C VAL A 137 4.69 -6.21 -2.69
N ASN A 138 3.73 -5.51 -3.28
CA ASN A 138 2.45 -5.20 -2.64
C ASN A 138 1.30 -5.73 -3.54
N GLY A 139 0.12 -6.01 -2.99
CA GLY A 139 -0.96 -6.70 -3.70
C GLY A 139 -1.57 -5.96 -4.90
N LYS A 140 -1.27 -4.67 -5.07
CA LYS A 140 -1.87 -3.84 -6.11
C LYS A 140 -1.11 -3.95 -7.43
N SER A 141 -1.85 -4.24 -8.49
CA SER A 141 -1.36 -4.21 -9.88
C SER A 141 -0.12 -5.09 -10.13
N ASN A 142 -0.23 -6.37 -9.78
CA ASN A 142 0.78 -7.39 -10.13
C ASN A 142 0.43 -8.12 -11.42
N ILE A 143 1.45 -8.47 -12.20
CA ILE A 143 1.38 -9.44 -13.29
C ILE A 143 2.56 -10.43 -13.20
N TYR A 144 2.27 -11.70 -13.42
CA TYR A 144 3.24 -12.80 -13.47
C TYR A 144 2.66 -13.90 -14.37
N ARG A 145 3.50 -14.81 -14.89
CA ARG A 145 3.01 -15.92 -15.71
C ARG A 145 2.44 -17.02 -14.83
N ARG A 146 1.29 -17.59 -15.22
CA ARG A 146 0.70 -18.76 -14.55
C ARG A 146 1.68 -19.94 -14.50
N SER A 147 2.44 -20.16 -15.56
CA SER A 147 3.48 -21.20 -15.64
C SER A 147 4.63 -20.97 -14.65
N ASP A 148 5.09 -19.72 -14.48
CA ASP A 148 6.13 -19.36 -13.50
C ASP A 148 5.61 -19.60 -12.06
N LEU A 149 4.33 -19.34 -11.80
CA LEU A 149 3.66 -19.59 -10.53
C LEU A 149 3.46 -21.09 -10.23
N ASP A 150 2.98 -21.86 -11.20
CA ASP A 150 2.83 -23.31 -11.07
C ASP A 150 4.20 -23.99 -10.85
N GLN A 151 5.24 -23.52 -11.55
CA GLN A 151 6.61 -23.98 -11.34
C GLN A 151 7.14 -23.60 -9.95
N SER A 152 6.83 -22.42 -9.42
CA SER A 152 7.33 -21.99 -8.11
C SER A 152 6.76 -22.83 -6.97
N VAL A 153 5.49 -23.22 -7.03
CA VAL A 153 4.86 -24.12 -6.04
C VAL A 153 5.35 -25.56 -6.19
N ARG A 154 5.47 -26.08 -7.42
CA ARG A 154 6.00 -27.43 -7.69
C ARG A 154 7.40 -27.67 -7.11
N LEU A 155 8.20 -26.61 -6.98
CA LEU A 155 9.57 -26.69 -6.47
C LEU A 155 9.67 -26.55 -4.94
N ILE A 156 8.61 -26.13 -4.23
CA ILE A 156 8.61 -25.98 -2.76
C ILE A 156 9.02 -27.26 -2.01
N PRO A 157 8.52 -28.47 -2.36
CA PRO A 157 8.91 -29.68 -1.63
C PRO A 157 10.41 -30.00 -1.76
N HIS A 158 11.01 -29.64 -2.90
CA HIS A 158 12.36 -30.04 -3.32
C HIS A 158 13.45 -29.02 -3.01
N LYS A 159 13.09 -27.77 -2.72
CA LYS A 159 14.03 -26.72 -2.33
C LYS A 159 14.04 -26.51 -0.83
N ASP A 160 15.19 -26.08 -0.34
CA ASP A 160 15.27 -25.51 1.01
C ASP A 160 15.02 -24.01 0.93
N SER A 161 14.08 -23.54 1.75
CA SER A 161 13.59 -22.17 1.80
C SER A 161 13.21 -21.89 3.26
N PRO A 162 13.74 -20.82 3.88
CA PRO A 162 13.35 -20.43 5.23
C PRO A 162 11.84 -20.19 5.38
N PHE A 163 11.18 -19.77 4.29
CA PHE A 163 9.76 -19.43 4.21
C PHE A 163 8.85 -20.66 3.99
N PHE A 164 9.33 -21.67 3.26
CA PHE A 164 8.56 -22.88 2.93
C PHE A 164 9.11 -24.16 3.57
N LYS A 165 9.87 -24.05 4.66
CA LYS A 165 10.48 -25.18 5.38
C LYS A 165 9.49 -26.09 6.11
N ASP A 166 8.29 -25.60 6.45
CA ASP A 166 7.33 -26.35 7.24
C ASP A 166 6.87 -27.63 6.49
N PRO A 167 6.94 -28.83 7.09
CA PRO A 167 6.55 -30.08 6.45
C PRO A 167 5.12 -30.06 5.90
N LYS A 168 4.18 -29.40 6.59
CA LYS A 168 2.79 -29.26 6.15
C LYS A 168 2.70 -28.36 4.92
N VAL A 169 3.43 -27.23 4.90
CA VAL A 169 3.49 -26.35 3.73
C VAL A 169 4.07 -27.08 2.50
N LYS A 170 5.08 -27.95 2.70
CA LYS A 170 5.60 -28.81 1.63
C LYS A 170 4.60 -29.85 1.16
N GLN A 171 3.87 -30.50 2.06
CA GLN A 171 2.79 -31.43 1.72
C GLN A 171 1.67 -30.74 0.93
N ASP A 172 1.23 -29.56 1.39
CA ASP A 172 0.21 -28.76 0.72
C ASP A 172 0.66 -28.32 -0.68
N ALA A 173 1.91 -27.86 -0.84
CA ALA A 173 2.46 -27.52 -2.14
C ALA A 173 2.45 -28.72 -3.11
N GLY A 174 2.77 -29.92 -2.61
CA GLY A 174 2.64 -31.18 -3.36
C GLY A 174 1.19 -31.46 -3.78
N TYR A 175 0.23 -31.31 -2.86
CA TYR A 175 -1.19 -31.48 -3.12
C TYR A 175 -1.70 -30.50 -4.20
N TYR A 176 -1.46 -29.19 -4.05
CA TYR A 176 -1.89 -28.20 -5.06
C TYR A 176 -1.20 -28.40 -6.41
N THR A 177 0.02 -28.94 -6.43
CA THR A 177 0.70 -29.35 -7.67
C THR A 177 0.01 -30.56 -8.33
N SER A 178 -0.46 -31.55 -7.56
CA SER A 178 -1.16 -32.73 -8.10
C SER A 178 -2.52 -32.42 -8.72
N LEU A 179 -3.14 -31.29 -8.36
CA LEU A 179 -4.39 -30.83 -8.98
C LEU A 179 -4.20 -30.28 -10.41
N GLY A 180 -2.96 -30.09 -10.86
CA GLY A 180 -2.63 -29.60 -12.20
C GLY A 180 -2.44 -28.09 -12.31
N VAL A 181 -2.29 -27.61 -13.55
CA VAL A 181 -1.90 -26.22 -13.86
C VAL A 181 -2.97 -25.20 -13.45
N GLY A 182 -2.54 -24.06 -12.94
CA GLY A 182 -3.38 -22.98 -12.44
C GLY A 182 -3.87 -23.15 -11.00
N HIS A 183 -3.60 -24.26 -10.33
CA HIS A 183 -3.99 -24.47 -8.94
C HIS A 183 -3.02 -23.82 -7.93
N ALA A 184 -1.83 -23.39 -8.35
CA ALA A 184 -0.86 -22.71 -7.49
C ALA A 184 -1.39 -21.45 -6.79
N ILE A 185 -2.32 -20.70 -7.41
CA ILE A 185 -2.92 -19.53 -6.76
C ILE A 185 -3.73 -19.90 -5.49
N LYS A 186 -4.31 -21.11 -5.46
CA LYS A 186 -5.05 -21.63 -4.29
C LYS A 186 -4.13 -21.97 -3.11
N PHE A 187 -2.89 -22.36 -3.39
CA PHE A 187 -1.86 -22.54 -2.36
C PHE A 187 -1.55 -21.20 -1.68
N PHE A 188 -1.44 -20.11 -2.46
CA PHE A 188 -1.11 -18.78 -1.94
C PHE A 188 -2.28 -18.05 -1.26
N ALA A 189 -3.53 -18.34 -1.65
CA ALA A 189 -4.74 -17.74 -1.06
C ALA A 189 -4.96 -17.99 0.46
N ARG A 190 -4.05 -18.74 1.10
CA ARG A 190 -4.06 -19.10 2.53
C ARG A 190 -3.19 -18.18 3.39
N TYR A 191 -2.39 -17.32 2.74
CA TYR A 191 -1.53 -16.32 3.38
C TYR A 191 -2.23 -14.95 3.33
N ILE A 192 -2.09 -14.14 4.38
CA ILE A 192 -2.63 -12.78 4.42
C ILE A 192 -1.81 -11.76 3.58
N GLY A 193 -0.57 -12.13 3.24
CA GLY A 193 0.29 -11.44 2.27
C GLY A 193 0.62 -12.37 1.12
N GLU A 194 -0.40 -12.82 0.38
CA GLU A 194 -0.25 -13.76 -0.73
C GLU A 194 0.67 -13.21 -1.83
N ASP A 195 0.60 -11.90 -2.06
CA ASP A 195 1.45 -11.11 -2.95
C ASP A 195 2.95 -11.27 -2.69
N ASN A 196 3.36 -11.13 -1.44
CA ASN A 196 4.74 -11.25 -1.01
C ASN A 196 5.17 -12.73 -0.97
N MET A 197 4.29 -13.66 -0.58
CA MET A 197 4.60 -15.10 -0.69
C MET A 197 4.80 -15.56 -2.14
N ILE A 198 4.04 -15.01 -3.10
CA ILE A 198 4.24 -15.23 -4.53
C ILE A 198 5.60 -14.66 -4.96
N GLY A 199 5.93 -13.43 -4.53
CA GLY A 199 7.23 -12.81 -4.78
C GLY A 199 8.40 -13.67 -4.30
N ILE A 200 8.33 -14.16 -3.06
CA ILE A 200 9.34 -15.05 -2.43
C ILE A 200 9.43 -16.38 -3.17
N ALA A 201 8.32 -17.03 -3.50
CA ALA A 201 8.33 -18.28 -4.25
C ALA A 201 8.97 -18.12 -5.64
N LEU A 202 8.68 -17.03 -6.36
CA LEU A 202 9.33 -16.74 -7.64
C LEU A 202 10.84 -16.48 -7.45
N TRP A 203 11.22 -15.74 -6.41
CA TRP A 203 12.59 -15.37 -6.07
C TRP A 203 13.48 -16.58 -5.73
N GLU A 204 13.03 -17.45 -4.84
CA GLU A 204 13.81 -18.59 -4.35
C GLU A 204 13.66 -19.81 -5.26
N ASN A 205 12.43 -20.11 -5.70
CA ASN A 205 12.17 -21.36 -6.40
C ASN A 205 12.45 -21.27 -7.90
N THR A 206 12.21 -20.13 -8.54
CA THR A 206 12.38 -20.01 -10.01
C THR A 206 13.52 -19.09 -10.45
N GLN A 207 14.35 -18.62 -9.51
CA GLN A 207 15.41 -17.61 -9.72
C GLN A 207 14.87 -16.33 -10.40
N GLY A 208 13.59 -16.02 -10.16
CA GLY A 208 12.97 -14.80 -10.67
C GLY A 208 13.40 -13.56 -9.90
N ARG A 209 13.13 -12.40 -10.48
CA ARG A 209 13.10 -11.12 -9.77
C ARG A 209 11.81 -10.35 -10.04
N THR A 210 11.59 -9.32 -9.23
CA THR A 210 10.62 -8.26 -9.50
C THR A 210 11.17 -7.27 -10.54
N GLY A 211 10.27 -6.59 -11.24
CA GLY A 211 10.58 -5.44 -12.10
C GLY A 211 9.47 -4.40 -12.03
N LEU A 212 9.81 -3.16 -11.71
CA LEU A 212 8.89 -2.02 -11.75
C LEU A 212 8.76 -1.53 -13.19
N THR A 213 7.56 -1.05 -13.55
CA THR A 213 7.42 -0.15 -14.71
C THR A 213 7.69 1.31 -14.28
N GLY A 214 7.61 2.26 -15.21
CA GLY A 214 7.55 3.69 -14.87
C GLY A 214 6.15 4.16 -14.44
N ASP A 215 5.14 3.28 -14.46
CA ASP A 215 3.78 3.59 -14.06
C ASP A 215 3.58 3.46 -12.54
N VAL A 216 2.63 4.23 -12.02
CA VAL A 216 2.15 4.13 -10.63
C VAL A 216 0.70 3.65 -10.61
N VAL A 217 0.24 3.16 -9.45
CA VAL A 217 -1.19 2.88 -9.21
C VAL A 217 -1.68 3.60 -7.98
N VAL A 218 -2.86 4.21 -8.07
CA VAL A 218 -3.40 5.10 -7.04
C VAL A 218 -4.59 4.42 -6.37
N GLN A 219 -4.52 4.19 -5.07
CA GLN A 219 -5.68 3.75 -4.29
C GLN A 219 -6.55 4.97 -3.91
N PRO A 220 -7.78 5.10 -4.42
CA PRO A 220 -8.74 6.07 -3.91
C PRO A 220 -9.14 5.73 -2.46
N TYR A 221 -8.86 6.64 -1.53
CA TYR A 221 -9.42 6.65 -0.19
C TYR A 221 -10.56 7.67 -0.15
N SER A 222 -11.79 7.20 -0.34
CA SER A 222 -12.98 8.01 -0.10
C SER A 222 -13.05 8.36 1.38
N GLY A 223 -13.14 9.66 1.68
CA GLY A 223 -13.56 10.13 3.00
C GLY A 223 -14.98 9.68 3.29
N SER A 224 -15.15 8.56 3.98
CA SER A 224 -16.32 8.38 4.85
C SER A 224 -16.28 9.50 5.89
N GLU A 225 -17.43 10.00 6.34
CA GLU A 225 -17.48 11.17 7.25
C GLU A 225 -16.77 10.95 8.60
N ASN A 226 -16.33 9.71 8.87
CA ASN A 226 -15.61 9.26 10.04
C ASN A 226 -14.27 8.54 9.73
N ASN A 227 -13.56 8.86 8.64
CA ASN A 227 -12.20 8.33 8.38
C ASN A 227 -11.19 8.89 9.40
N ALA A 228 -11.15 8.28 10.58
CA ALA A 228 -10.37 8.76 11.71
C ALA A 228 -8.88 8.45 11.57
N VAL A 229 -8.04 9.19 12.29
CA VAL A 229 -6.61 8.84 12.50
C VAL A 229 -6.48 7.41 13.08
N LYS A 230 -7.48 6.94 13.82
CA LYS A 230 -7.56 5.55 14.29
C LYS A 230 -7.53 4.54 13.13
N ASP A 231 -8.19 4.83 12.02
CA ASP A 231 -8.27 3.90 10.88
C ASP A 231 -6.93 3.86 10.13
N TYR A 232 -6.23 5.00 10.03
CA TYR A 232 -4.84 5.09 9.56
C TYR A 232 -3.93 4.20 10.43
N ILE A 233 -3.95 4.44 11.74
CA ILE A 233 -3.17 3.67 12.73
C ILE A 233 -3.47 2.17 12.61
N GLN A 234 -4.74 1.75 12.58
CA GLN A 234 -5.13 0.35 12.48
C GLN A 234 -4.60 -0.32 11.21
N ARG A 235 -4.63 0.36 10.06
CA ARG A 235 -4.16 -0.19 8.79
C ARG A 235 -2.63 -0.26 8.71
N ARG A 236 -1.91 0.75 9.22
CA ARG A 236 -0.45 0.71 9.36
C ARG A 236 -0.01 -0.37 10.35
N VAL A 237 -0.64 -0.46 11.52
CA VAL A 237 -0.42 -1.51 12.52
C VAL A 237 -0.61 -2.90 11.91
N ARG A 238 -1.67 -3.10 11.12
CA ARG A 238 -1.90 -4.35 10.40
C ARG A 238 -0.77 -4.68 9.42
N TRP A 239 -0.39 -3.74 8.54
CA TRP A 239 0.69 -3.97 7.57
C TRP A 239 2.03 -4.27 8.24
N LEU A 240 2.32 -3.63 9.38
CA LEU A 240 3.48 -3.94 10.21
C LEU A 240 3.38 -5.32 10.88
N ARG A 241 2.21 -5.72 11.41
CA ARG A 241 1.99 -7.06 11.97
C ARG A 241 2.19 -8.16 10.93
N VAL A 242 1.75 -7.95 9.68
CA VAL A 242 2.06 -8.87 8.57
C VAL A 242 3.57 -8.94 8.32
N ARG A 243 4.23 -7.79 8.13
CA ARG A 243 5.68 -7.72 7.87
C ARG A 243 6.53 -8.30 9.02
N LYS A 244 6.12 -8.15 10.29
CA LYS A 244 6.75 -8.77 11.47
C LYS A 244 6.91 -10.29 11.33
N TYR A 245 5.96 -10.99 10.73
CA TYR A 245 6.08 -12.43 10.50
C TYR A 245 6.83 -12.78 9.21
N MET A 246 6.63 -12.00 8.14
CA MET A 246 7.24 -12.30 6.84
C MET A 246 8.71 -11.86 6.75
N VAL A 247 9.02 -10.64 7.16
CA VAL A 247 10.33 -9.98 6.99
C VAL A 247 10.76 -9.33 8.29
N LEU A 248 10.87 -10.14 9.36
CA LEU A 248 11.13 -9.69 10.72
C LEU A 248 12.33 -8.74 10.84
N LEU A 249 13.48 -9.08 10.24
CA LEU A 249 14.69 -8.25 10.34
C LEU A 249 14.50 -6.85 9.73
N ALA A 250 13.90 -6.77 8.54
CA ALA A 250 13.60 -5.49 7.91
C ALA A 250 12.58 -4.69 8.75
N THR A 251 11.57 -5.37 9.30
CA THR A 251 10.58 -4.76 10.19
C THR A 251 11.21 -4.24 11.49
N LEU A 252 12.22 -4.93 12.04
CA LEU A 252 12.94 -4.49 13.24
C LEU A 252 13.81 -3.25 12.98
N ILE A 253 14.35 -3.11 11.77
CA ILE A 253 15.21 -1.99 11.37
C ILE A 253 14.40 -0.76 10.93
N GLU A 254 13.15 -0.94 10.47
CA GLU A 254 12.27 0.13 9.94
C GLU A 254 12.25 1.43 10.78
N PRO A 255 12.14 1.43 12.13
CA PRO A 255 12.17 2.69 12.90
C PRO A 255 13.48 3.46 12.77
N THR A 256 14.60 2.76 12.60
CA THR A 256 15.92 3.39 12.45
C THR A 256 16.10 4.06 11.10
N THR A 257 15.25 3.73 10.11
CA THR A 257 15.28 4.37 8.79
C THR A 257 14.38 5.60 8.69
N GLU A 258 13.47 5.84 9.64
CA GLU A 258 12.59 7.03 9.65
C GLU A 258 13.29 8.28 10.22
N SER A 259 12.80 9.47 9.85
CA SER A 259 13.56 10.73 9.96
C SER A 259 14.06 11.03 11.38
N ILE A 260 13.21 10.82 12.39
CA ILE A 260 13.45 11.22 13.78
C ILE A 260 14.53 10.36 14.43
N ILE A 261 14.39 9.03 14.38
CA ILE A 261 15.36 8.10 14.98
C ILE A 261 16.67 8.12 14.20
N CYS A 262 16.60 8.18 12.87
CA CYS A 262 17.76 8.41 12.00
C CYS A 262 18.52 9.69 12.39
N GLY A 263 17.78 10.79 12.57
CA GLY A 263 18.33 12.06 13.00
C GLY A 263 18.95 12.02 14.39
N ILE A 264 18.36 11.29 15.34
CA ILE A 264 18.89 11.17 16.71
C ILE A 264 20.25 10.46 16.73
N TYR A 265 20.38 9.26 16.14
CA TYR A 265 21.67 8.57 16.14
C TYR A 265 22.70 9.27 15.24
N GLY A 266 22.27 9.84 14.10
CA GLY A 266 23.14 10.59 13.19
C GLY A 266 23.70 11.85 13.86
N THR A 267 22.86 12.57 14.60
CA THR A 267 23.28 13.72 15.41
C THR A 267 24.23 13.28 16.51
N TYR A 268 23.95 12.21 17.25
CA TYR A 268 24.84 11.71 18.30
C TYR A 268 26.24 11.38 17.75
N ALA A 269 26.32 10.62 16.65
CA ALA A 269 27.58 10.24 16.02
C ALA A 269 28.39 11.47 15.55
N ILE A 270 27.75 12.37 14.79
CA ILE A 270 28.43 13.55 14.23
C ILE A 270 28.81 14.55 15.32
N SER A 271 27.98 14.72 16.36
CA SER A 271 28.29 15.62 17.47
C SER A 271 29.44 15.11 18.33
N THR A 272 29.49 13.80 18.58
CA THR A 272 30.57 13.18 19.36
C THR A 272 31.91 13.26 18.63
N VAL A 273 31.93 13.00 17.31
CA VAL A 273 33.15 12.98 16.50
C VAL A 273 33.67 14.39 16.16
N PHE A 274 32.79 15.32 15.78
CA PHE A 274 33.20 16.62 15.22
C PHE A 274 32.98 17.82 16.13
N PHE A 275 32.06 17.74 17.11
CA PHE A 275 31.67 18.88 17.95
C PHE A 275 31.96 18.68 19.44
N GLY A 276 32.60 17.57 19.84
CA GLY A 276 32.94 17.28 21.24
C GLY A 276 31.73 17.26 22.20
N THR A 277 30.52 17.08 21.66
CA THR A 277 29.26 17.19 22.40
C THR A 277 28.35 16.00 22.10
N TRP A 278 27.51 15.60 23.05
CA TRP A 278 26.63 14.44 22.86
C TRP A 278 25.48 14.72 21.88
N PHE A 279 25.05 15.99 21.73
CA PHE A 279 23.94 16.33 20.83
C PHE A 279 23.99 17.79 20.37
N ASN A 280 24.31 18.02 19.10
CA ASN A 280 24.24 19.33 18.47
C ASN A 280 22.84 19.57 17.89
N LYS A 281 22.02 20.37 18.59
CA LYS A 281 20.67 20.73 18.17
C LYS A 281 20.59 21.37 16.76
N TYR A 282 21.62 22.11 16.33
CA TYR A 282 21.65 22.75 15.02
C TYR A 282 21.84 21.71 13.91
N TRP A 283 22.63 20.67 14.16
CA TRP A 283 22.77 19.55 13.24
C TRP A 283 21.47 18.76 13.11
N PHE A 284 20.80 18.45 14.23
CA PHE A 284 19.50 17.75 14.21
C PHE A 284 18.44 18.55 13.43
N VAL A 285 18.32 19.86 13.68
CA VAL A 285 17.39 20.72 12.94
C VAL A 285 17.74 20.75 11.45
N MET A 286 19.02 20.84 11.08
CA MET A 286 19.45 20.79 9.68
C MET A 286 19.08 19.47 9.01
N HIS A 287 19.32 18.32 9.67
CA HIS A 287 18.88 16.99 9.20
C HIS A 287 17.37 16.95 8.96
N MET A 288 16.57 17.38 9.94
CA MET A 288 15.09 17.37 9.81
C MET A 288 14.61 18.30 8.68
N LEU A 289 15.25 19.45 8.47
CA LEU A 289 14.92 20.37 7.36
C LEU A 289 15.26 19.77 6.00
N ILE A 290 16.42 19.11 5.84
CA ILE A 290 16.79 18.43 4.60
C ILE A 290 15.84 17.25 4.31
N TRP A 291 15.48 16.48 5.33
CA TRP A 291 14.55 15.36 5.19
C TRP A 291 13.16 15.85 4.76
N MET A 292 12.62 16.84 5.48
CA MET A 292 11.35 17.50 5.15
C MET A 292 11.33 18.07 3.74
N LEU A 293 12.42 18.69 3.27
CA LEU A 293 12.54 19.21 1.90
C LEU A 293 12.62 18.09 0.86
N THR A 294 13.32 17.00 1.16
CA THR A 294 13.43 15.84 0.28
C THR A 294 12.06 15.17 0.09
N ASP A 295 11.33 14.98 1.19
CA ASP A 295 9.97 14.44 1.16
C ASP A 295 8.98 15.40 0.49
N TYR A 296 9.16 16.72 0.63
CA TYR A 296 8.35 17.71 -0.07
C TYR A 296 8.53 17.60 -1.59
N VAL A 297 9.77 17.54 -2.07
CA VAL A 297 10.07 17.36 -3.50
C VAL A 297 9.53 16.02 -4.01
N GLN A 298 9.69 14.94 -3.24
CA GLN A 298 9.19 13.62 -3.63
C GLN A 298 7.66 13.57 -3.69
N TYR A 299 6.98 14.06 -2.64
CA TYR A 299 5.52 14.16 -2.56
C TYR A 299 4.99 14.98 -3.74
N HIS A 300 5.53 16.18 -3.98
CA HIS A 300 5.07 17.04 -5.07
C HIS A 300 5.35 16.45 -6.46
N THR A 301 6.47 15.75 -6.65
CA THR A 301 6.75 15.05 -7.92
C THR A 301 5.71 13.95 -8.17
N LEU A 302 5.44 13.12 -7.17
CA LEU A 302 4.51 12.00 -7.30
C LEU A 302 3.04 12.47 -7.41
N ILE A 303 2.60 13.43 -6.59
CA ILE A 303 1.21 13.91 -6.61
C ILE A 303 0.88 14.60 -7.95
N ASN A 304 1.80 15.39 -8.52
CA ASN A 304 1.63 16.05 -9.82
C ASN A 304 1.52 15.05 -10.99
N HIS A 305 2.02 13.83 -10.83
CA HIS A 305 1.80 12.73 -11.79
C HIS A 305 0.46 12.00 -11.61
N THR A 306 -0.29 12.29 -10.55
CA THR A 306 -1.60 11.67 -10.25
C THR A 306 -2.78 12.64 -10.30
N LEU A 307 -2.54 13.94 -10.04
CA LEU A 307 -3.53 15.00 -9.96
C LEU A 307 -2.98 16.35 -10.41
N ASP A 308 -3.87 17.20 -10.93
CA ASP A 308 -3.60 18.55 -11.41
C ASP A 308 -3.93 19.65 -10.36
N VAL A 309 -3.89 19.31 -9.06
CA VAL A 309 -4.62 20.04 -8.00
C VAL A 309 -3.73 20.93 -7.12
N LYS A 310 -4.18 22.18 -6.91
CA LYS A 310 -3.40 23.30 -6.34
C LYS A 310 -3.32 23.43 -4.81
N ASN A 311 -4.04 22.63 -4.02
CA ASN A 311 -4.14 22.79 -2.56
C ASN A 311 -3.73 21.52 -1.82
N ILE A 312 -2.50 21.52 -1.27
CA ILE A 312 -1.88 20.39 -0.57
C ILE A 312 -1.51 20.84 0.86
N THR A 313 -2.04 20.17 1.88
CA THR A 313 -1.74 20.39 3.30
C THR A 313 -0.50 19.61 3.75
N TYR A 314 0.64 19.82 3.07
CA TYR A 314 1.86 19.03 3.27
C TYR A 314 2.37 19.04 4.72
N LEU A 315 2.77 20.21 5.24
CA LEU A 315 3.51 20.31 6.49
C LEU A 315 2.81 19.70 7.73
N PRO A 316 1.53 19.98 8.03
CA PRO A 316 0.87 19.37 9.18
C PRO A 316 0.67 17.86 9.02
N ASN A 317 0.48 17.38 7.79
CA ASN A 317 0.25 15.95 7.54
C ASN A 317 1.57 15.17 7.59
N TRP A 318 2.67 15.72 7.06
CA TRP A 318 4.03 15.17 7.20
C TRP A 318 4.46 15.09 8.66
N LEU A 319 4.28 16.17 9.44
CA LEU A 319 4.64 16.16 10.87
C LEU A 319 3.84 15.13 11.68
N ASN A 320 2.55 14.99 11.42
CA ASN A 320 1.72 13.96 12.07
C ASN A 320 2.11 12.54 11.67
N GLU A 321 2.52 12.32 10.41
CA GLU A 321 2.96 11.01 9.91
C GLU A 321 4.25 10.56 10.62
N GLU A 322 5.28 11.41 10.60
CA GLU A 322 6.58 11.17 11.25
C GLU A 322 6.45 10.96 12.77
N LEU A 323 5.60 11.74 13.45
CA LEU A 323 5.34 11.58 14.88
C LEU A 323 4.57 10.29 15.23
N LEU A 324 3.72 9.79 14.32
CA LEU A 324 2.95 8.56 14.52
C LEU A 324 3.73 7.30 14.13
N ALA A 325 4.75 7.39 13.28
CA ALA A 325 5.50 6.24 12.75
C ALA A 325 6.02 5.30 13.85
N LEU A 326 6.76 5.83 14.85
CA LEU A 326 7.30 5.03 15.95
C LEU A 326 6.21 4.46 16.89
N PRO A 327 5.22 5.23 17.40
CA PRO A 327 4.11 4.68 18.16
C PRO A 327 3.35 3.55 17.44
N ILE A 328 3.05 3.73 16.15
CA ILE A 328 2.40 2.72 15.30
C ILE A 328 3.26 1.44 15.25
N TRP A 329 4.57 1.58 15.07
CA TRP A 329 5.50 0.46 15.06
C TRP A 329 5.51 -0.30 16.39
N ILE A 330 5.57 0.40 17.53
CA ILE A 330 5.55 -0.22 18.87
C ILE A 330 4.24 -1.02 19.07
N ILE A 331 3.10 -0.43 18.74
CA ILE A 331 1.77 -1.08 18.83
C ILE A 331 1.67 -2.32 17.92
N ALA A 332 2.31 -2.28 16.75
CA ALA A 332 2.37 -3.41 15.84
C ALA A 332 3.26 -4.54 16.38
N MET A 333 4.43 -4.20 16.94
CA MET A 333 5.39 -5.17 17.44
C MET A 333 4.93 -5.87 18.72
N ILE A 334 4.23 -5.18 19.62
CA ILE A 334 3.64 -5.79 20.83
C ILE A 334 2.45 -6.70 20.48
N GLY A 335 1.63 -6.33 19.49
CA GLY A 335 0.44 -7.09 19.13
C GLY A 335 0.68 -8.29 18.21
N HIS A 336 -0.28 -9.21 18.19
CA HIS A 336 -0.23 -10.43 17.36
C HIS A 336 -1.47 -10.65 16.47
N GLU A 337 -2.60 -10.03 16.82
CA GLU A 337 -3.89 -10.16 16.15
C GLU A 337 -4.04 -9.16 14.99
N ILE A 338 -4.84 -9.49 13.99
CA ILE A 338 -5.08 -8.66 12.80
C ILE A 338 -6.58 -8.59 12.52
N ASP A 339 -7.15 -7.38 12.45
CA ASP A 339 -8.49 -7.20 11.86
C ASP A 339 -8.38 -7.16 10.34
N TRP A 340 -9.08 -8.09 9.67
CA TRP A 340 -9.24 -8.10 8.23
C TRP A 340 -10.72 -8.17 7.86
N ARG A 341 -11.22 -7.14 7.17
CA ARG A 341 -12.62 -7.00 6.74
C ARG A 341 -13.64 -7.11 7.88
N GLY A 342 -13.30 -6.60 9.08
CA GLY A 342 -14.17 -6.60 10.25
C GLY A 342 -14.20 -7.95 10.97
N ARG A 343 -13.18 -8.80 10.76
CA ARG A 343 -13.04 -10.10 11.41
C ARG A 343 -11.63 -10.26 12.00
N PRO A 344 -11.49 -10.87 13.19
CA PRO A 344 -10.20 -11.07 13.82
C PRO A 344 -9.48 -12.29 13.22
N PHE A 345 -8.20 -12.12 12.92
CA PHE A 345 -7.31 -13.17 12.41
C PHE A 345 -6.02 -13.25 13.22
N ARG A 346 -5.44 -14.45 13.26
CA ARG A 346 -4.09 -14.73 13.75
C ARG A 346 -3.22 -15.27 12.63
N ILE A 347 -1.98 -14.80 12.54
CA ILE A 347 -0.96 -15.39 11.68
C ILE A 347 -0.28 -16.54 12.44
N LYS A 348 -0.21 -17.71 11.79
CA LYS A 348 0.46 -18.91 12.30
C LYS A 348 1.97 -18.87 12.02
N LYS A 349 2.72 -19.81 12.62
CA LYS A 349 4.18 -19.95 12.40
C LYS A 349 4.55 -20.29 10.96
N ASP A 350 3.63 -20.90 10.21
CA ASP A 350 3.76 -21.21 8.78
C ASP A 350 3.33 -20.04 7.86
N LEU A 351 3.09 -18.85 8.43
CA LEU A 351 2.59 -17.63 7.79
C LEU A 351 1.13 -17.67 7.29
N THR A 352 0.42 -18.81 7.44
CA THR A 352 -1.01 -18.87 7.09
C THR A 352 -1.87 -18.07 8.08
N ALA A 353 -3.04 -17.61 7.62
CA ALA A 353 -4.00 -16.89 8.45
C ALA A 353 -5.14 -17.81 8.92
N GLU A 354 -5.59 -17.61 10.15
CA GLU A 354 -6.74 -18.30 10.75
C GLU A 354 -7.64 -17.28 11.44
N GLU A 355 -8.94 -17.38 11.19
CA GLU A 355 -9.99 -16.59 11.83
C GLU A 355 -10.13 -17.05 13.29
N MET A 356 -10.33 -16.11 14.23
CA MET A 356 -10.36 -16.37 15.68
C MET A 356 -11.78 -16.42 16.25
#